data_AF-A0A847AR26-F1
#
_entry.id   AF-A0A847AR26-F1
#
_cell.length_a   1.000
_cell.length_b   1.000
_cell.length_c   1.000
_cell.angle_alpha   90.00
_cell.angle_beta   90.00
_cell.angle_gamma   90.00
#
_symmetry.space_group_name_H-M   'P 1'
#
loop_
_entity.id
_entity.type
_entity.pdbx_description
1 polymer ?
#
loop_
_entity_poly.entity_id
_entity_poly.type
_entity_poly.pdbx_seq_one_letter_code
_entity_poly.pdbx_strand_id
1 'polypeptide(L)'
;EQVWEKVKEEITELSMAIDKKDSESIESEFGDLLFSIVNAARLYGVDPESALERTNLKFISRFNFLESKTLAKGKSLKDMSLDEMDKIWDKAKNLEQTKPQGY
;
A
#
# COMPACT_ATOMS: atom_id res chain seq x y z
N GLU A 1 -9.82 -0.90 -22.17
CA GLU A 1 -8.75 0.06 -22.51
C GLU A 1 -8.97 1.41 -21.82
N GLN A 2 -10.16 2.01 -21.90
CA GLN A 2 -10.49 3.32 -21.31
C GLN A 2 -10.19 3.49 -19.80
N VAL A 3 -10.39 2.46 -18.96
CA VAL A 3 -10.24 2.63 -17.51
C VAL A 3 -8.82 2.98 -17.06
N TRP A 4 -7.81 2.41 -17.72
CA TRP A 4 -6.41 2.70 -17.39
C TRP A 4 -5.96 4.03 -17.97
N GLU A 5 -6.57 4.50 -19.06
CA GLU A 5 -6.35 5.86 -19.53
C GLU A 5 -6.90 6.87 -18.52
N LYS A 6 -8.11 6.63 -17.96
CA LYS A 6 -8.63 7.48 -16.89
C LYS A 6 -7.74 7.46 -15.64
N VAL A 7 -7.28 6.29 -15.18
CA VAL A 7 -6.33 6.22 -14.06
C VAL A 7 -5.05 7.03 -14.32
N LYS A 8 -4.50 7.02 -15.55
CA LYS A 8 -3.30 7.82 -15.90
C LYS A 8 -3.60 9.33 -15.93
N GLU A 9 -4.79 9.71 -16.38
CA GLU A 9 -5.29 11.09 -16.36
C GLU A 9 -5.32 11.60 -14.91
N GLU A 10 -5.96 10.87 -14.00
CA GLU A 10 -6.06 11.27 -12.58
C GLU A 10 -4.69 11.36 -11.88
N ILE A 11 -3.75 10.46 -12.22
CA ILE A 11 -2.37 10.55 -11.71
C ILE A 11 -1.71 11.86 -12.16
N THR A 12 -1.97 12.28 -13.40
CA THR A 12 -1.40 13.50 -13.96
C THR A 12 -2.02 14.74 -13.30
N GLU A 13 -3.35 14.75 -13.13
CA GLU A 13 -4.08 15.86 -12.48
C GLU A 13 -3.65 16.00 -11.02
N LEU A 14 -3.56 14.90 -10.27
CA LEU A 14 -3.05 14.90 -8.90
C LEU A 14 -1.61 15.42 -8.82
N SER A 15 -0.73 14.98 -9.72
CA SER A 15 0.66 15.48 -9.77
C SER A 15 0.71 16.99 -9.98
N MET A 16 -0.12 17.51 -10.89
CA MET A 16 -0.21 18.95 -11.16
C MET A 16 -0.76 19.74 -9.96
N ALA A 17 -1.74 19.20 -9.24
CA ALA A 17 -2.28 19.81 -8.02
C ALA A 17 -1.21 19.90 -6.92
N ILE A 18 -0.43 18.83 -6.74
CA ILE A 18 0.69 18.77 -5.79
C ILE A 18 1.76 19.82 -6.14
N ASP A 19 2.16 19.90 -7.41
CA ASP A 19 3.16 20.87 -7.87
C ASP A 19 2.74 22.32 -7.64
N LYS A 20 1.44 22.61 -7.78
CA LYS A 20 0.84 23.91 -7.50
C LYS A 20 0.62 24.20 -6.02
N LYS A 21 0.79 23.21 -5.14
CA LYS A 21 0.48 23.28 -3.69
C LYS A 21 -0.95 23.72 -3.41
N ASP A 22 -1.88 23.34 -4.28
CA ASP A 22 -3.30 23.64 -4.13
C ASP A 22 -3.95 22.54 -3.29
N SER A 23 -4.13 22.79 -1.99
CA SER A 23 -4.63 21.78 -1.05
C SER A 23 -6.04 21.29 -1.38
N GLU A 24 -6.92 22.17 -1.88
CA GLU A 24 -8.29 21.79 -2.23
C GLU A 24 -8.30 20.91 -3.48
N SER A 25 -7.52 21.28 -4.50
CA SER A 25 -7.36 20.43 -5.68
C SER A 25 -6.70 19.09 -5.33
N ILE A 26 -5.66 19.07 -4.48
CA ILE A 26 -5.00 17.81 -4.10
C ILE A 26 -6.01 16.82 -3.53
N GLU A 27 -6.89 17.23 -2.62
CA GLU A 27 -7.89 16.33 -2.03
C GLU A 27 -8.88 15.81 -3.08
N SER A 28 -9.35 16.69 -3.98
CA SER A 28 -10.26 16.34 -5.08
C SER A 28 -9.63 15.31 -6.03
N GLU A 29 -8.46 15.62 -6.58
CA GLU A 29 -7.78 14.76 -7.55
C GLU A 29 -7.35 13.42 -6.92
N PHE A 30 -7.02 13.41 -5.63
CA PHE A 30 -6.74 12.15 -4.93
C PHE A 30 -7.99 11.27 -4.82
N GLY A 31 -9.15 11.89 -4.59
CA GLY A 31 -10.44 11.21 -4.61
C GLY A 31 -10.76 10.59 -5.97
N ASP A 32 -10.54 11.33 -7.05
CA ASP A 32 -10.81 10.87 -8.41
C ASP A 32 -9.85 9.73 -8.84
N LEU A 33 -8.58 9.79 -8.41
CA LEU A 33 -7.64 8.68 -8.56
C LEU A 33 -8.13 7.42 -7.85
N LEU A 34 -8.54 7.52 -6.58
CA LEU A 34 -9.07 6.38 -5.83
C LEU A 34 -10.32 5.80 -6.49
N PHE A 35 -11.24 6.64 -6.93
CA PHE A 35 -12.46 6.23 -7.63
C PHE A 35 -12.14 5.49 -8.94
N SER A 36 -11.18 6.00 -9.71
CA SER A 36 -10.72 5.38 -10.96
C SER A 36 -10.11 4.00 -10.73
N ILE A 37 -9.30 3.83 -9.68
CA ILE A 37 -8.73 2.53 -9.29
C ILE A 37 -9.83 1.55 -8.84
N VAL A 38 -10.79 2.02 -8.04
CA VAL A 38 -11.95 1.21 -7.59
C VAL A 38 -12.77 0.72 -8.79
N ASN A 39 -12.99 1.57 -9.79
CA ASN A 39 -13.69 1.17 -11.01
C ASN A 39 -12.87 0.18 -11.86
N ALA A 40 -11.55 0.37 -11.95
CA ALA A 40 -10.68 -0.61 -12.60
C ALA A 40 -10.80 -1.99 -11.95
N ALA A 41 -10.76 -2.07 -10.61
CA ALA A 41 -10.93 -3.33 -9.89
C ALA A 41 -12.27 -4.02 -10.22
N ARG A 42 -13.37 -3.26 -10.21
CA ARG A 42 -14.71 -3.77 -10.53
C ARG A 42 -14.80 -4.34 -11.95
N LEU A 43 -14.17 -3.69 -12.94
CA LEU A 43 -14.13 -4.19 -14.33
C LEU A 43 -13.41 -5.53 -14.46
N TYR A 44 -12.46 -5.82 -13.57
CA TYR A 44 -11.76 -7.11 -13.52
C TYR A 44 -12.47 -8.15 -12.66
N GLY A 45 -13.68 -7.86 -12.15
CA GLY A 45 -14.38 -8.75 -11.23
C GLY A 45 -13.71 -8.86 -9.86
N VAL A 46 -12.85 -7.90 -9.51
CA VAL A 46 -12.19 -7.83 -8.20
C VAL A 46 -13.04 -6.96 -7.27
N ASP A 47 -13.35 -7.48 -6.10
CA ASP A 47 -13.92 -6.68 -5.01
C ASP A 47 -12.82 -5.81 -4.37
N PRO A 48 -12.88 -4.47 -4.52
CA PRO A 48 -11.80 -3.59 -4.10
C PRO A 48 -11.63 -3.55 -2.57
N GLU A 49 -12.72 -3.68 -1.81
CA GLU A 49 -12.68 -3.71 -0.34
C GLU A 49 -11.92 -4.95 0.15
N SER A 50 -12.30 -6.14 -0.32
CA SER A 50 -11.63 -7.40 -0.01
C SER A 50 -10.16 -7.39 -0.46
N ALA A 51 -9.85 -6.80 -1.62
CA ALA A 51 -8.48 -6.70 -2.11
C ALA A 51 -7.60 -5.80 -1.21
N LEU A 52 -8.16 -4.67 -0.76
CA LEU A 52 -7.50 -3.76 0.16
C LEU A 52 -7.34 -4.38 1.55
N GLU A 53 -8.39 -5.03 2.08
CA GLU A 53 -8.36 -5.73 3.38
C GLU A 53 -7.24 -6.77 3.42
N ARG A 54 -7.14 -7.63 2.40
CA ARG A 54 -6.05 -8.62 2.31
C ARG A 54 -4.67 -7.97 2.28
N THR A 55 -4.55 -6.80 1.67
CA THR A 55 -3.29 -6.04 1.64
C THR A 55 -2.96 -5.47 3.01
N ASN A 56 -3.95 -4.92 3.73
CA ASN A 56 -3.80 -4.43 5.09
C ASN A 56 -3.41 -5.55 6.06
N LEU A 57 -4.03 -6.74 5.96
CA LEU A 57 -3.69 -7.89 6.79
C LEU A 57 -2.23 -8.35 6.59
N LYS A 58 -1.75 -8.38 5.34
CA LYS A 58 -0.33 -8.65 5.04
C LYS A 58 0.59 -7.59 5.64
N PHE A 59 0.21 -6.31 5.55
CA PHE A 59 0.98 -5.22 6.14
C PHE A 59 1.08 -5.37 7.67
N ILE A 60 -0.04 -5.60 8.35
CA ILE A 60 -0.11 -5.81 9.81
C ILE A 60 0.75 -6.99 10.23
N SER A 61 0.62 -8.13 9.54
CA SER A 61 1.42 -9.34 9.78
C SER A 61 2.93 -9.04 9.71
N ARG A 62 3.37 -8.35 8.65
CA ARG A 62 4.78 -7.99 8.45
C ARG A 62 5.27 -6.95 9.46
N PHE A 63 4.43 -5.97 9.77
CA PHE A 63 4.74 -4.94 10.75
C PHE A 63 4.91 -5.53 12.15
N ASN A 64 4.02 -6.42 12.58
CA ASN A 64 4.12 -7.12 13.86
C ASN A 64 5.40 -7.96 13.94
N PHE A 65 5.81 -8.60 12.84
CA PHE A 65 7.08 -9.32 12.78
C PHE A 65 8.27 -8.36 12.91
N LEU A 66 8.25 -7.24 12.18
CA LEU A 66 9.27 -6.20 12.27
C LEU A 66 9.40 -5.68 13.70
N GLU A 67 8.29 -5.34 14.36
CA GLU A 67 8.24 -4.86 15.74
C GLU A 67 8.82 -5.90 16.71
N SER A 68 8.34 -7.15 16.64
CA SER A 68 8.83 -8.24 17.50
C SER A 68 10.34 -8.46 17.37
N LYS A 69 10.88 -8.45 16.15
CA LYS A 69 12.33 -8.63 15.91
C LYS A 69 13.15 -7.42 16.35
N THR A 70 12.56 -6.24 16.34
CA THR A 70 13.22 -5.00 16.79
C THR A 70 13.30 -4.97 18.31
N LEU A 71 12.19 -5.27 18.99
CA LEU A 71 12.12 -5.39 20.44
C LEU A 71 13.04 -6.48 20.98
N ALA A 72 13.13 -7.64 20.30
CA ALA A 72 14.05 -8.71 20.69
C ALA A 72 15.53 -8.32 20.63
N LYS A 73 15.88 -7.26 19.89
CA LYS A 73 17.24 -6.69 19.83
C LYS A 73 17.45 -5.54 20.83
N GLY A 74 16.46 -5.24 21.67
CA GLY A 74 16.48 -4.10 22.59
C GLY A 74 16.48 -2.74 21.89
N LYS A 75 16.05 -2.68 20.62
CA LYS A 75 15.93 -1.43 19.86
C LYS A 75 14.48 -0.95 19.84
N SER A 76 14.29 0.35 19.60
CA SER A 76 13.01 0.92 19.19
C SER A 76 12.89 0.95 17.68
N LEU A 77 11.68 0.80 17.13
CA LEU A 77 11.42 1.01 15.69
C LEU A 77 11.82 2.41 15.24
N LYS A 78 11.65 3.43 16.11
CA LYS A 78 11.99 4.82 15.79
C LYS A 78 13.49 5.03 15.56
N ASP A 79 14.33 4.15 16.10
CA ASP A 79 15.79 4.23 16.03
C ASP A 79 16.37 3.37 14.90
N MET A 80 15.52 2.73 14.10
CA MET A 80 15.95 1.92 12.96
C MET A 80 16.06 2.77 11.70
N SER A 81 17.12 2.51 10.93
CA SER A 81 17.20 2.98 9.55
C SER A 81 16.21 2.24 8.64
N LEU A 82 15.79 2.87 7.55
CA LEU A 82 14.94 2.25 6.53
C LEU A 82 15.57 0.95 6.00
N ASP A 83 16.89 0.94 5.76
CA ASP A 83 17.62 -0.26 5.32
C ASP A 83 17.55 -1.42 6.33
N GLU A 84 17.58 -1.12 7.63
CA GLU A 84 17.40 -2.14 8.67
C GLU A 84 15.97 -2.66 8.70
N MET A 85 14.98 -1.78 8.52
CA MET A 85 13.56 -2.16 8.45
C MET A 85 13.32 -3.07 7.24
N ASP A 86 13.82 -2.69 6.07
CA ASP A 86 13.67 -3.44 4.82
C ASP A 86 14.24 -4.86 4.93
N LYS A 87 15.42 -5.02 5.54
CA LYS A 87 16.01 -6.36 5.77
C LYS A 87 15.14 -7.27 6.63
N ILE A 88 14.42 -6.73 7.61
CA ILE A 88 13.51 -7.51 8.46
C ILE A 88 12.17 -7.72 7.75
N TRP A 89 11.70 -6.71 7.02
CA TRP A 89 10.51 -6.76 6.20
C TRP A 89 10.57 -7.85 5.13
N ASP A 90 11.71 -7.99 4.44
CA ASP A 90 11.90 -9.06 3.45
C ASP A 90 11.93 -10.46 4.09
N LYS A 91 12.43 -10.59 5.33
CA LYS A 91 12.30 -11.83 6.10
C LYS A 91 10.83 -12.15 6.41
N ALA A 92 10.04 -11.13 6.76
CA ALA A 92 8.61 -11.30 6.99
C ALA A 92 7.88 -11.78 5.72
N LYS A 93 8.19 -11.19 4.55
CA LYS A 93 7.64 -11.62 3.25
C LYS A 93 7.94 -13.10 2.96
N ASN A 94 9.16 -13.54 3.22
CA ASN A 94 9.57 -14.93 2.96
C ASN A 94 8.83 -15.93 3.86
N LEU A 95 8.57 -15.58 5.11
CA LEU A 95 7.82 -16.44 6.04
C LEU A 95 6.37 -16.64 5.60
N GLU A 96 5.73 -15.60 5.05
CA GLU A 96 4.36 -15.69 4.51
C GLU A 96 4.28 -16.59 3.27
N GLN A 97 5.29 -16.53 2.38
CA GLN A 97 5.34 -17.36 1.16
C GLN A 97 5.51 -18.86 1.47
N THR A 98 6.07 -19.19 2.64
CA THR A 98 6.28 -20.58 3.06
C THR A 98 5.09 -21.21 3.81
N LYS A 99 4.02 -20.44 4.10
CA LYS A 99 2.82 -21.01 4.72
C LYS A 99 1.97 -21.71 3.64
N PRO A 100 1.68 -23.02 3.76
CA PRO A 100 0.79 -23.69 2.84
C PRO A 100 -0.60 -23.04 2.90
N GLN A 101 -1.12 -22.72 1.73
CA GLN A 101 -2.38 -22.01 1.56
C GLN A 101 -3.55 -23.01 1.70
N GLY A 102 -3.96 -23.29 2.94
CA GLY A 102 -5.14 -24.11 3.22
C GLY A 102 -5.12 -24.80 4.58
N TYR A 103 -5.98 -24.33 5.48
CA TYR A 103 -6.72 -25.13 6.47
C TYR A 103 -8.15 -24.62 6.49
#